data_AF-A0A3D4FS16-F1
#
_entry.id   AF-A0A3D4FS16-F1
#
_cell.length_a   1.000
_cell.length_b   1.000
_cell.length_c   1.000
_cell.angle_alpha   90.00
_cell.angle_beta   90.00
_cell.angle_gamma   90.00
#
_symmetry.space_group_name_H-M   'P 1'
#
loop_
_entity.id
_entity.type
_entity.pdbx_description
1 polymer ?
#
loop_
_entity_poly.entity_id
_entity_poly.type
_entity_poly.pdbx_seq_one_letter_code
_entity_poly.pdbx_strand_id
1 'polypeptide(L)'
;DELKDYVEIIRQLDPKPGSRFNESSSQYVIPDVHVHKVEGEYVAALNEDSMPQLRISPIYRRLLDKKRKSDDETRAYVKEKFRSALWLLKSVDQRQKTIRKVATSIVTFQSEFLDRGIEYLRPLVLREVADDIGM
;
A
#
# COMPACT_ATOMS: atom_id res chain seq x y z
N ASP A 1 -26.69 7.21 -53.91
CA ASP A 1 -27.10 8.31 -53.01
C ASP A 1 -27.90 7.81 -51.83
N GLU A 2 -28.96 7.01 -51.99
CA GLU A 2 -29.75 6.46 -50.86
C GLU A 2 -28.93 5.76 -49.75
N LEU A 3 -27.89 5.01 -50.10
CA LEU A 3 -27.05 4.33 -49.10
C LEU A 3 -26.32 5.32 -48.17
N LYS A 4 -25.96 6.51 -48.67
CA LYS A 4 -25.36 7.56 -47.86
C LYS A 4 -26.37 8.11 -46.85
N ASP A 5 -27.61 8.30 -47.27
CA ASP A 5 -28.68 8.84 -46.43
C ASP A 5 -28.98 7.91 -45.23
N TYR A 6 -29.05 6.60 -45.48
CA TYR A 6 -29.23 5.62 -44.39
C TYR A 6 -28.06 5.57 -43.41
N VAL A 7 -26.82 5.73 -43.91
CA VAL A 7 -25.63 5.77 -43.07
C VAL A 7 -25.61 7.03 -42.19
N GLU A 8 -26.04 8.18 -42.71
CA GLU A 8 -26.13 9.41 -41.90
C GLU A 8 -27.10 9.27 -40.73
N ILE A 9 -28.27 8.65 -40.95
CA ILE A 9 -29.26 8.42 -39.88
C ILE A 9 -28.68 7.52 -38.79
N ILE A 10 -28.03 6.41 -39.16
CA ILE A 10 -27.45 5.47 -38.20
C ILE A 10 -26.34 6.13 -37.37
N ARG A 11 -25.54 7.04 -37.97
CA ARG A 11 -24.48 7.78 -37.26
C ARG A 11 -25.00 8.80 -36.25
N GLN A 12 -26.25 9.24 -36.37
CA GLN A 12 -26.89 10.14 -35.41
C GLN A 12 -27.42 9.41 -34.17
N LEU A 13 -27.52 8.08 -34.21
CA LEU A 13 -27.97 7.28 -33.08
C LEU A 13 -26.84 7.11 -32.05
N ASP A 14 -27.17 7.31 -30.78
CA ASP A 14 -26.27 7.00 -29.69
C ASP A 14 -26.23 5.47 -29.49
N PRO A 15 -25.06 4.81 -29.63
CA PRO A 15 -24.94 3.37 -29.42
C PRO A 15 -25.03 2.98 -27.94
N LYS A 16 -24.91 3.93 -26.99
CA LYS A 16 -24.91 3.68 -25.53
C LYS A 16 -25.70 4.75 -24.75
N PRO A 17 -27.00 4.94 -25.03
CA PRO A 17 -27.80 5.97 -24.37
C PRO A 17 -27.91 5.76 -22.85
N GLY A 18 -27.82 4.50 -22.40
CA GLY A 18 -27.82 4.11 -20.98
C GLY A 18 -26.58 4.53 -20.19
N SER A 19 -25.45 4.83 -20.85
CA SER A 19 -24.22 5.28 -20.17
C SER A 19 -24.40 6.59 -19.42
N ARG A 20 -25.36 7.43 -19.83
CA ARG A 20 -25.72 8.68 -19.14
C ARG A 20 -26.39 8.47 -17.78
N PHE A 21 -26.91 7.27 -17.52
CA PHE A 21 -27.62 6.92 -16.29
C PHE A 21 -26.83 5.95 -15.41
N ASN A 22 -25.65 5.52 -15.87
CA ASN A 22 -24.76 4.65 -15.13
C ASN A 22 -23.50 5.44 -14.77
N GLU A 23 -23.58 6.21 -13.68
CA GLU A 23 -22.40 6.82 -13.06
C GLU A 23 -21.55 5.71 -12.45
N SER A 24 -20.64 5.15 -13.25
CA SER A 24 -19.58 4.32 -12.73
C SER A 24 -18.64 5.22 -11.93
N SER A 25 -18.73 5.20 -10.60
CA SER A 25 -17.72 5.81 -9.74
C SER A 25 -16.37 5.15 -10.05
N SER A 26 -15.43 5.93 -10.59
CA SER A 26 -14.09 5.43 -10.89
C SER A 26 -13.43 5.00 -9.58
N GLN A 27 -13.19 3.71 -9.41
CA GLN A 27 -12.47 3.21 -8.23
C GLN A 27 -10.98 3.42 -8.44
N TYR A 28 -10.41 4.36 -7.69
CA TYR A 28 -8.98 4.58 -7.69
C TYR A 28 -8.29 3.57 -6.78
N VAL A 29 -7.25 2.92 -7.30
CA VAL A 29 -6.36 2.08 -6.50
C VAL A 29 -5.41 3.00 -5.74
N ILE A 30 -5.47 2.96 -4.40
CA ILE A 30 -4.53 3.68 -3.55
C ILE A 30 -3.26 2.83 -3.45
N PRO A 31 -2.07 3.34 -3.85
CA PRO A 31 -0.84 2.58 -3.79
C PRO A 31 -0.28 2.52 -2.36
N ASP A 32 0.45 1.46 -2.05
CA ASP A 32 1.22 1.34 -0.81
C ASP A 32 2.55 2.13 -0.85
N VAL A 33 3.08 2.35 -2.05
CA VAL A 33 4.37 3.01 -2.29
C VAL A 33 4.26 3.97 -3.48
N HIS A 34 4.81 5.17 -3.33
CA HIS A 34 5.05 6.13 -4.39
C HIS A 34 6.52 6.10 -4.80
N VAL A 35 6.77 6.26 -6.09
CA VAL A 35 8.13 6.36 -6.64
C VAL A 35 8.30 7.74 -7.28
N HIS A 36 9.31 8.47 -6.84
CA HIS A 36 9.61 9.81 -7.33
C HIS A 36 11.05 9.88 -7.82
N LYS A 37 11.31 10.67 -8.86
CA LYS A 37 12.66 10.96 -9.30
C LYS A 37 13.13 12.28 -8.68
N VAL A 38 14.15 12.24 -7.84
CA VAL A 38 14.72 13.39 -7.12
C VAL A 38 16.20 13.46 -7.50
N GLU A 39 16.63 14.61 -8.05
CA GLU A 39 18.03 14.83 -8.46
C GLU A 39 18.62 13.77 -9.40
N GLY A 40 17.76 13.09 -10.17
CA GLY A 40 18.17 12.03 -11.10
C GLY A 40 18.08 10.62 -10.53
N GLU A 41 17.85 10.46 -9.22
CA GLU A 41 17.69 9.17 -8.55
C GLU A 41 16.22 8.86 -8.24
N TYR A 42 15.85 7.59 -8.34
CA TYR A 42 14.50 7.17 -7.97
C TYR A 42 14.42 6.82 -6.48
N VAL A 43 13.46 7.45 -5.79
CA VAL A 43 13.21 7.29 -4.36
C VAL A 43 11.83 6.67 -4.17
N ALA A 44 11.78 5.53 -3.48
CA ALA A 44 10.55 4.88 -3.05
C ALA A 44 10.11 5.41 -1.66
N ALA A 45 8.93 6.01 -1.60
CA ALA A 45 8.30 6.53 -0.39
C ALA A 45 7.03 5.73 -0.07
N LEU A 46 6.85 5.35 1.19
CA LEU A 46 5.63 4.67 1.64
C LEU A 46 4.46 5.66 1.63
N ASN A 47 3.27 5.16 1.30
CA ASN A 47 2.04 5.91 1.52
C ASN A 47 1.70 5.86 3.02
N GLU A 48 1.92 6.96 3.73
CA GLU A 48 1.63 7.04 5.16
C GLU A 48 0.14 7.26 5.45
N ASP A 49 -0.62 7.81 4.50
CA ASP A 49 -2.05 8.10 4.66
C ASP A 49 -2.89 6.82 4.70
N SER A 50 -2.39 5.72 4.12
CA SER A 50 -3.04 4.41 4.20
C SER A 50 -2.78 3.69 5.53
N MET A 51 -1.94 4.24 6.42
CA MET A 51 -1.49 3.54 7.62
C MET A 51 -2.14 4.09 8.92
N PRO A 52 -2.77 3.22 9.74
CA PRO A 52 -3.34 3.66 11.01
C PRO A 52 -2.25 3.95 12.05
N GLN A 53 -2.35 5.10 12.73
CA GLN A 53 -1.49 5.40 13.88
C GLN A 53 -1.89 4.56 15.10
N LEU A 54 -1.18 3.46 15.33
CA LEU A 54 -1.44 2.57 16.45
C LEU A 54 -0.73 3.06 17.73
N ARG A 55 -1.49 3.16 18.83
CA ARG A 55 -0.95 3.52 20.16
C ARG A 55 -1.56 2.60 21.23
N ILE A 56 -0.75 2.22 22.21
CA ILE A 56 -1.25 1.46 23.36
C ILE A 56 -1.88 2.43 24.37
N SER A 57 -3.11 2.16 24.80
CA SER A 57 -3.80 2.99 25.78
C SER A 57 -3.02 3.05 27.12
N PRO A 58 -2.79 4.26 27.68
CA PRO A 58 -2.08 4.43 28.95
C PRO A 58 -2.77 3.76 30.15
N ILE A 59 -4.08 3.50 30.05
CA ILE A 59 -4.88 2.88 31.11
C ILE A 59 -4.34 1.49 31.46
N TYR A 60 -4.03 0.68 30.45
CA TYR A 60 -3.48 -0.67 30.65
C TYR A 60 -2.08 -0.64 31.26
N ARG A 61 -1.29 0.39 30.96
CA ARG A 61 0.03 0.59 31.58
C ARG A 61 -0.10 0.84 33.09
N ARG A 62 -1.11 1.60 33.51
CA ARG A 62 -1.40 1.86 34.94
C ARG A 62 -1.94 0.64 35.68
N LEU A 63 -2.66 -0.26 35.00
CA LEU A 63 -3.13 -1.53 35.60
C LEU A 63 -1.97 -2.50 35.91
N LEU A 64 -0.84 -2.36 35.22
CA LEU A 64 0.38 -3.13 35.48
C LEU A 64 1.22 -2.57 36.63
N ASP A 65 0.97 -1.34 37.11
CA ASP A 65 1.71 -0.77 38.24
C ASP A 65 1.43 -1.55 39.53
N LYS A 66 2.49 -1.92 40.25
CA LYS A 66 2.43 -2.73 41.49
C LYS A 66 1.74 -2.01 42.67
N LYS A 67 1.46 -0.72 42.54
CA LYS A 67 0.90 0.12 43.63
C LYS A 67 -0.62 -0.01 43.82
N ARG A 68 -1.35 -0.67 42.91
CA ARG A 68 -2.80 -0.90 43.03
C ARG A 68 -3.08 -2.36 43.41
N LYS A 69 -3.97 -2.56 44.39
CA LYS A 69 -4.56 -3.86 44.72
C LYS A 69 -5.46 -4.30 43.54
N SER A 70 -4.87 -4.88 42.51
CA SER A 70 -5.62 -5.61 41.49
C SER A 70 -5.34 -7.10 41.67
N ASP A 71 -6.35 -7.90 41.42
CA ASP A 71 -6.28 -9.35 41.42
C ASP A 71 -5.14 -9.87 40.52
N ASP A 72 -4.42 -10.90 40.97
CA ASP A 72 -3.17 -11.36 40.33
C ASP A 72 -3.45 -11.97 38.94
N GLU A 73 -4.59 -12.65 38.79
CA GLU A 73 -5.05 -13.21 37.52
C GLU A 73 -5.34 -12.10 36.49
N THR A 74 -5.99 -11.02 36.92
CA THR A 74 -6.24 -9.84 36.08
C THR A 74 -4.93 -9.18 35.62
N ARG A 75 -3.91 -9.12 36.49
CA ARG A 75 -2.59 -8.57 36.13
C ARG A 75 -1.88 -9.43 35.11
N ALA A 76 -1.90 -10.75 35.28
CA ALA A 76 -1.30 -11.69 34.36
C ALA A 76 -1.92 -11.56 32.96
N TYR A 77 -3.25 -11.51 32.87
CA TYR A 77 -3.98 -11.33 31.62
C TYR A 77 -3.63 -10.00 30.93
N VAL A 78 -3.67 -8.88 31.65
CA VAL A 78 -3.33 -7.56 31.09
C VAL A 78 -1.88 -7.52 30.60
N LYS A 79 -0.95 -8.17 31.32
CA LYS A 79 0.46 -8.26 30.92
C LYS A 79 0.64 -9.03 29.63
N GLU A 80 -0.08 -10.13 29.46
CA GLU A 80 -0.06 -10.91 28.22
C GLU A 80 -0.56 -10.08 27.04
N LYS A 81 -1.75 -9.46 27.16
CA LYS A 81 -2.32 -8.61 26.10
C LYS A 81 -1.44 -7.41 25.76
N PHE A 82 -0.78 -6.83 26.77
CA PHE A 82 0.20 -5.76 26.55
C PHE A 82 1.40 -6.24 25.71
N ARG A 83 1.91 -7.45 25.97
CA ARG A 83 2.98 -8.06 25.16
C ARG A 83 2.51 -8.33 23.74
N SER A 84 1.30 -8.85 23.55
CA SER A 84 0.72 -9.07 22.21
C SER A 84 0.58 -7.75 21.44
N ALA A 85 0.12 -6.69 22.10
CA ALA A 85 0.01 -5.36 21.48
C ALA A 85 1.37 -4.77 21.08
N LEU A 86 2.39 -4.91 21.95
CA LEU A 86 3.76 -4.50 21.62
C LEU A 86 4.34 -5.29 20.45
N TRP A 87 4.10 -6.61 20.41
CA TRP A 87 4.52 -7.44 19.30
C TRP A 87 3.87 -6.99 17.99
N LEU A 88 2.56 -6.70 18.00
CA LEU A 88 1.85 -6.18 16.83
C LEU A 88 2.44 -4.87 16.33
N LEU A 89 2.70 -3.90 17.22
CA LEU A 89 3.35 -2.63 16.86
C LEU A 89 4.71 -2.86 16.19
N LYS A 90 5.53 -3.75 16.76
CA LYS A 90 6.84 -4.09 16.21
C LYS A 90 6.71 -4.77 14.85
N SER A 91 5.75 -5.68 14.67
CA SER A 91 5.51 -6.36 13.40
C SER A 91 5.05 -5.39 12.31
N VAL A 92 4.23 -4.39 12.64
CA VAL A 92 3.80 -3.35 11.70
C VAL A 92 4.99 -2.48 11.27
N ASP A 93 5.80 -2.01 12.21
CA ASP A 93 7.03 -1.24 11.91
C ASP A 93 8.02 -2.06 11.06
N GLN A 94 8.20 -3.34 11.39
CA GLN A 94 9.05 -4.23 10.59
C GLN A 94 8.52 -4.40 9.16
N ARG A 95 7.20 -4.58 8.99
CA ARG A 95 6.57 -4.64 7.67
C ARG A 95 6.84 -3.38 6.86
N GLN A 96 6.69 -2.20 7.46
CA GLN A 96 6.97 -0.92 6.78
C GLN A 96 8.43 -0.86 6.29
N LYS A 97 9.38 -1.20 7.16
CA LYS A 97 10.81 -1.24 6.81
C LYS A 97 11.09 -2.21 5.67
N THR A 98 10.49 -3.40 5.71
CA THR A 98 10.66 -4.40 4.65
C THR A 98 10.05 -3.92 3.33
N ILE A 99 8.83 -3.37 3.31
CA ILE A 99 8.21 -2.83 2.09
C ILE A 99 9.09 -1.74 1.48
N ARG A 100 9.58 -0.80 2.30
CA ARG A 100 10.47 0.26 1.81
C ARG A 100 11.76 -0.30 1.20
N LYS A 101 12.40 -1.27 1.86
CA LYS A 101 13.61 -1.92 1.34
C LYS A 101 13.35 -2.64 0.01
N VAL A 102 12.30 -3.46 -0.03
CA VAL A 102 11.89 -4.21 -1.24
C VAL A 102 11.59 -3.26 -2.38
N ALA A 103 10.78 -2.21 -2.15
CA ALA A 103 10.44 -1.24 -3.18
C ALA A 103 11.66 -0.48 -3.69
N THR A 104 12.58 -0.09 -2.79
CA THR A 104 13.83 0.58 -3.17
C THR A 104 14.68 -0.35 -4.05
N SER A 105 14.82 -1.62 -3.66
CA SER A 105 15.53 -2.63 -4.44
C SER A 105 14.95 -2.78 -5.85
N ILE A 106 13.63 -2.98 -5.95
CA ILE A 106 12.92 -3.12 -7.23
C ILE A 106 13.15 -1.91 -8.12
N VAL A 107 13.01 -0.70 -7.57
CA VAL A 107 13.17 0.56 -8.31
C VAL A 107 14.60 0.70 -8.84
N THR A 108 15.61 0.36 -8.04
CA THR A 108 17.02 0.37 -8.48
C THR A 108 17.26 -0.63 -9.61
N PHE A 109 16.76 -1.86 -9.47
CA PHE A 109 16.85 -2.89 -10.50
C PHE A 109 16.06 -2.57 -11.77
N GLN A 110 15.00 -1.75 -11.69
CA GLN A 110 14.14 -1.40 -12.82
C GLN A 110 14.30 0.06 -13.28
N SER A 111 15.44 0.69 -12.98
CA SER A 111 15.73 2.07 -13.39
C SER A 111 15.57 2.30 -14.91
N GLU A 112 16.09 1.39 -15.74
CA GLU A 112 15.95 1.49 -17.20
C GLU A 112 14.49 1.44 -17.67
N PHE A 113 13.67 0.59 -17.06
CA PHE A 113 12.24 0.54 -17.30
C PHE A 113 11.55 1.85 -16.92
N LEU A 114 11.89 2.41 -15.75
CA LEU A 114 11.31 3.66 -15.28
C LEU A 114 11.71 4.85 -16.16
N ASP A 115 12.88 4.81 -16.78
CA ASP A 115 13.40 5.87 -17.65
C ASP A 115 12.92 5.76 -19.10
N ARG A 116 12.83 4.55 -19.64
CA ARG A 116 12.66 4.32 -21.09
C ARG A 116 11.39 3.55 -21.45
N GLY A 117 10.64 3.08 -20.45
CA GLY A 117 9.37 2.39 -20.62
C GLY A 117 9.50 0.85 -20.68
N ILE A 118 8.38 0.21 -21.01
CA ILE A 118 8.16 -1.23 -20.81
C ILE A 118 9.11 -2.14 -21.59
N GLU A 119 9.66 -1.67 -22.71
CA GLU A 119 10.63 -2.43 -23.51
C GLU A 119 11.97 -2.66 -22.78
N TYR A 120 12.26 -1.86 -21.77
CA TYR A 120 13.50 -1.93 -20.97
C TYR A 120 13.28 -2.62 -19.61
N LEU A 121 12.15 -3.34 -19.47
CA LEU A 121 11.88 -4.14 -18.27
C LEU A 121 12.87 -5.29 -18.18
N ARG A 122 13.61 -5.33 -17.06
CA ARG A 122 14.59 -6.39 -16.81
C ARG A 122 13.93 -7.53 -16.03
N PRO A 123 14.19 -8.80 -16.37
CA PRO A 123 13.79 -9.90 -15.50
C PRO A 123 14.36 -9.71 -14.09
N LEU A 124 13.52 -9.86 -13.07
CA LEU A 124 13.91 -9.74 -11.67
C LEU A 124 13.27 -10.88 -10.88
N VAL A 125 14.10 -11.69 -10.23
CA VAL A 125 13.66 -12.85 -9.45
C VAL A 125 13.60 -12.48 -7.98
N LEU A 126 12.64 -13.04 -7.23
CA LEU A 126 12.49 -12.80 -5.79
C LEU A 126 13.76 -13.01 -4.99
N ARG A 127 14.61 -13.98 -5.39
CA ARG A 127 15.90 -14.25 -4.75
C ARG A 127 16.85 -13.06 -4.85
N GLU A 128 16.90 -12.37 -6.00
CA GLU A 128 17.80 -11.23 -6.20
C GLU A 128 17.43 -10.06 -5.28
N VAL A 129 16.12 -9.81 -5.11
CA VAL A 129 15.62 -8.80 -4.18
C VAL A 129 15.91 -9.20 -2.72
N ALA A 130 15.74 -10.48 -2.38
CA ALA A 130 16.03 -10.99 -1.04
C ALA A 130 17.52 -10.83 -0.68
N ASP A 131 18.41 -11.25 -1.60
CA ASP A 131 19.86 -11.12 -1.47
C ASP A 131 20.28 -9.64 -1.27
N ASP A 132 19.68 -8.72 -2.04
CA ASP A 132 19.96 -7.27 -1.96
C ASP A 132 19.54 -6.65 -0.61
N ILE A 133 18.38 -7.03 -0.07
CA ILE A 133 17.88 -6.47 1.20
C ILE A 133 18.41 -7.19 2.45
N GLY A 134 19.22 -8.25 2.26
CA GLY A 134 19.82 -9.07 3.31
C GLY A 134 18.81 -9.98 4.02
N MET A 135 17.89 -10.59 3.26
CA MET A 135 16.85 -11.50 3.76
C MET A 135 16.98 -12.91 3.19
#